data_AF-A0A5A7RU45-F1
#
_entry.id   AF-A0A5A7RU45-F1
#
_cell.length_a   1.000
_cell.length_b   1.000
_cell.length_c   1.000
_cell.angle_alpha   90.00
_cell.angle_beta   90.00
_cell.angle_gamma   90.00
#
_symmetry.space_group_name_H-M   'P 1'
#
loop_
_entity.id
_entity.type
_entity.pdbx_description
1 polymer ?
#
loop_
_entity_poly.entity_id
_entity_poly.type
_entity_poly.pdbx_seq_one_letter_code
_entity_poly.pdbx_strand_id
1 'polypeptide(L)' 'MANRYEVYKCEICGNVVEVIHGGRGQLVCCGQPMKLMEKQREEQGYEKHLPVVEKQK' A
#
# COMPACT_ATOMS: atom_id res chain seq x y z
N MET A 1 11.57 -2.39 -7.54
CA MET A 1 11.40 -0.97 -7.88
C MET A 1 10.16 -0.49 -7.17
N ALA A 2 10.27 0.62 -6.44
CA ALA A 2 9.16 1.25 -5.76
C ALA A 2 8.64 2.42 -6.60
N ASN A 3 7.33 2.50 -6.81
CA ASN A 3 6.66 3.55 -7.57
C ASN A 3 5.90 4.50 -6.63
N ARG A 4 5.72 5.74 -7.08
CA ARG A 4 4.98 6.75 -6.31
C ARG A 4 3.54 6.29 -6.02
N TYR A 5 3.06 6.56 -4.81
CA TYR A 5 1.75 6.16 -4.27
C TYR A 5 1.57 4.67 -3.97
N GLU A 6 2.63 3.86 -4.10
CA GLU A 6 2.62 2.51 -3.55
C GLU A 6 2.73 2.54 -2.03
N VAL A 7 2.03 1.62 -1.39
CA VAL A 7 2.04 1.44 0.07
C VAL A 7 2.74 0.13 0.39
N TYR A 8 3.68 0.16 1.33
CA TYR A 8 4.44 -1.01 1.75
C TYR A 8 4.28 -1.25 3.25
N LYS A 9 4.21 -2.52 3.65
CA LYS A 9 4.11 -2.95 5.05
C LYS A 9 5.26 -3.91 5.42
N CYS A 10 5.86 -3.70 6.59
CA CYS A 10 6.73 -4.69 7.21
C CYS A 10 5.88 -5.71 7.98
N GLU A 11 6.00 -6.99 7.67
CA GLU A 11 5.23 -8.05 8.35
C GLU A 11 5.81 -8.44 9.73
N ILE A 12 7.01 -7.94 10.09
CA ILE A 12 7.61 -8.19 11.42
C ILE A 12 7.20 -7.12 12.43
N CYS A 13 7.52 -5.85 12.18
CA CYS A 13 7.28 -4.76 13.14
C CYS A 13 5.98 -4.00 12.89
N GLY A 14 5.32 -4.21 11.74
CA GLY A 14 4.05 -3.56 11.40
C GLY A 14 4.17 -2.18 10.76
N ASN A 15 5.38 -1.64 10.54
CA ASN A 15 5.57 -0.34 9.89
C ASN A 15 4.90 -0.29 8.50
N VAL A 16 4.18 0.80 8.23
CA VAL A 16 3.53 1.08 6.93
C VAL A 16 4.03 2.41 6.40
N VAL A 17 4.46 2.45 5.14
CA VAL A 17 4.99 3.65 4.48
C VAL A 17 4.40 3.82 3.09
N GLU A 18 4.23 5.08 2.65
CA GLU A 18 3.84 5.46 1.30
C GLU A 18 5.04 6.04 0.54
N VAL A 19 5.19 5.67 -0.74
CA VAL A 19 6.27 6.15 -1.58
C VAL A 19 5.91 7.53 -2.18
N ILE A 20 6.63 8.58 -1.76
CA ILE A 20 6.49 9.93 -2.32
C ILE A 20 7.32 10.12 -3.60
N HIS A 21 8.49 9.47 -3.69
CA HIS A 21 9.37 9.48 -4.86
C HIS A 21 9.83 8.05 -5.18
N GLY A 22 9.62 7.62 -6.42
CA GLY A 22 9.97 6.26 -6.85
C GLY A 22 11.47 6.05 -7.04
N GLY A 23 11.90 4.79 -7.06
CA GLY A 23 13.30 4.44 -7.21
C GLY A 23 13.51 2.95 -7.49
N ARG A 24 14.66 2.60 -8.06
CA ARG A 24 14.97 1.21 -8.46
C ARG A 24 15.21 0.27 -7.28
N GLY A 25 15.58 0.82 -6.11
CA GLY A 25 15.85 0.06 -4.90
C GLY A 25 14.65 -0.73 -4.36
N GLN A 26 14.92 -1.70 -3.49
CA GLN A 26 13.92 -2.46 -2.74
C GLN A 26 13.83 -1.91 -1.32
N LEU A 27 12.61 -1.70 -0.82
CA LEU A 27 12.39 -1.28 0.57
C LEU A 27 12.63 -2.47 1.51
N VAL A 28 13.48 -2.27 2.51
CA VAL A 28 13.84 -3.28 3.51
C VAL A 28 13.56 -2.73 4.91
N CYS A 29 12.90 -3.53 5.74
CA CYS A 29 12.65 -3.22 7.14
C CYS A 29 12.79 -4.50 7.97
N CYS A 30 13.45 -4.43 9.13
CA CYS A 30 13.75 -5.60 9.97
C CYS A 30 14.54 -6.71 9.24
N GLY A 31 15.42 -6.33 8.31
CA GLY A 31 16.28 -7.27 7.58
C GLY A 31 15.61 -8.05 6.46
N GLN A 32 14.34 -7.79 6.15
CA GLN A 32 13.62 -8.41 5.03
C GLN A 32 12.98 -7.37 4.09
N PRO A 33 12.74 -7.72 2.82
CA PRO A 33 11.93 -6.90 1.92
C PRO A 33 10.55 -6.60 2.50
N MET A 34 10.12 -5.35 2.39
CA MET A 34 8.75 -4.98 2.74
C MET A 34 7.76 -5.50 1.71
N LYS A 35 6.54 -5.81 2.14
CA LYS A 35 5.46 -6.31 1.28
C LYS A 35 4.70 -5.16 0.64
N LEU A 36 4.52 -5.20 -0.67
CA LEU A 36 3.64 -4.28 -1.40
C LEU A 36 2.18 -4.57 -1.02
N MET A 37 1.46 -3.53 -0.61
CA MET A 37 0.04 -3.60 -0.31
C MET A 37 -0.74 -3.30 -1.60
N GLU A 38 -0.98 -4.34 -2.40
CA GLU A 38 -1.75 -4.20 -3.64
C GLU A 38 -3.19 -3.78 -3.34
N LYS A 39 -3.72 -2.88 -4.17
CA LYS A 39 -5.12 -2.44 -4.07
C LYS A 39 -6.01 -3.63 -4.40
N GLN A 40 -6.77 -4.11 -3.43
CA GLN A 40 -7.72 -5.19 -3.66
C GLN A 40 -8.87 -4.68 -4.53
N ARG A 41 -9.23 -5.49 -5.54
CA ARG A 41 -10.41 -5.27 -6.40
C ARG A 41 -11.52 -6.30 -6.16
N GLU A 42 -11.31 -7.33 -5.35
CA GLU A 42 -12.16 -8.53 -5.29
C GLU A 42 -13.43 -8.40 -4.42
N GLU A 43 -14.55 -8.75 -5.06
CA GLU A 43 -15.83 -9.39 -4.67
C GLU A 43 -16.34 -9.41 -3.21
N GLN A 44 -15.50 -9.58 -2.20
CA GLN A 44 -15.97 -9.76 -0.82
C GLN A 44 -15.84 -8.50 0.01
N GLY A 45 -16.99 -8.04 0.54
CA GLY A 45 -17.05 -6.89 1.41
C GLY A 45 -16.98 -5.55 0.67
N TYR A 46 -17.41 -5.50 -0.60
CA TYR A 46 -17.52 -4.24 -1.35
C TYR A 46 -18.24 -3.15 -0.55
N GLU A 47 -19.29 -3.55 0.17
CA GLU A 47 -20.12 -2.67 1.00
C GLU A 47 -19.37 -2.03 2.19
N LYS A 48 -18.27 -2.63 2.68
CA LYS A 48 -17.55 -2.16 3.88
C LYS A 48 -16.14 -1.64 3.60
N HIS A 49 -15.52 -2.01 2.49
CA HIS A 49 -14.09 -1.75 2.26
C HIS A 49 -13.80 -0.83 1.09
N LEU A 50 -14.65 -0.77 0.03
CA LEU A 50 -14.41 0.20 -1.03
C LEU A 50 -14.83 1.59 -0.61
N PRO A 51 -13.95 2.60 -0.77
CA PRO A 51 -14.33 3.99 -0.53
C PRO A 51 -15.45 4.44 -1.47
N VAL A 52 -16.48 5.08 -0.91
CA VAL A 52 -17.51 5.81 -1.67
C VAL A 52 -17.06 7.26 -1.81
N VAL A 53 -17.02 7.77 -3.05
CA VAL A 53 -16.62 9.15 -3.35
C VAL A 53 -17.84 9.93 -3.85
N GLU A 54 -18.29 10.91 -3.06
CA GLU A 54 -19.40 11.80 -3.42
C GLU A 54 -18.87 13.22 -3.66
N LYS A 55 -19.19 13.83 -4.81
CA LYS A 55 -18.86 15.23 -5.08
C LYS A 55 -19.95 16.12 -4.49
N GLN A 56 -19.56 16.98 -3.56
CA GLN A 56 -20.43 18.06 -3.08
C GLN A 56 -20.36 19.23 -4.07
N LYS A 57 -21.52 19.82 -4.37
CA LYS A 57 -21.66 21.00 -5.24
C LYS A 57 -21.30 22.28 -4.50
#